data_AF-A0A2T0UEV4-F1
#
_entry.id   AF-A0A2T0UEV4-F1
#
_cell.length_a   1.000
_cell.length_b   1.000
_cell.length_c   1.000
_cell.angle_alpha   90.00
_cell.angle_beta   90.00
_cell.angle_gamma   90.00
#
_symmetry.space_group_name_H-M   'P 1'
#
loop_
_entity.id
_entity.type
_entity.pdbx_description
1 polymer ?
#
loop_
_entity_poly.entity_id
_entity_poly.type
_entity_poly.pdbx_seq_one_letter_code
_entity_poly.pdbx_strand_id
1 'polypeptide(L)' 'MSTSRPWRKSSRSQGNGGNCVEARPGAGGFQVRDSKLGDDSPILGLAVGDFESLLRAAR' A
#
# COMPACT_ATOMS: atom_id res chain seq x y z
N MET A 1 4.59 21.39 5.88
CA MET A 1 3.35 20.69 5.46
C MET A 1 3.75 19.35 4.87
N SER A 2 3.40 18.24 5.52
CA SER A 2 3.69 16.91 4.98
C SER A 2 2.74 16.64 3.82
N THR A 3 3.25 16.63 2.59
CA THR A 3 2.45 16.36 1.39
C THR A 3 2.07 14.90 1.35
N SER A 4 0.88 14.59 1.89
CA SER A 4 0.25 13.27 1.74
C SER A 4 0.02 12.99 0.26
N ARG A 5 0.78 12.06 -0.31
CA ARG A 5 0.58 11.60 -1.69
C ARG A 5 -0.69 10.74 -1.79
N PRO A 6 -1.37 10.72 -2.95
CA PRO A 6 -2.57 9.91 -3.12
C PRO A 6 -2.28 8.41 -3.07
N TRP A 7 -3.24 7.64 -2.56
CA TRP A 7 -3.23 6.18 -2.57
C TRP A 7 -3.36 5.65 -4.00
N ARG A 8 -2.59 4.61 -4.33
CA ARG A 8 -2.65 3.89 -5.61
C ARG A 8 -3.03 2.44 -5.36
N LYS A 9 -4.10 2.00 -5.99
CA LYS A 9 -4.58 0.61 -5.93
C LYS A 9 -3.68 -0.32 -6.74
N SER A 10 -3.42 -1.51 -6.20
CA SER A 10 -2.68 -2.55 -6.91
C SER A 10 -3.50 -3.10 -8.09
N SER A 11 -2.84 -3.38 -9.21
CA SER A 11 -3.47 -4.08 -10.34
C SER A 11 -3.83 -5.53 -10.01
N ARG A 12 -3.20 -6.13 -8.99
CA ARG A 12 -3.52 -7.47 -8.45
C ARG A 12 -4.77 -7.47 -7.56
N SER A 13 -5.34 -6.31 -7.29
CA SER A 13 -6.60 -6.17 -6.53
C SER A 13 -7.85 -6.23 -7.40
N GLN A 14 -7.74 -6.74 -8.63
CA GLN A 14 -8.84 -6.97 -9.56
C GLN A 14 -9.33 -8.42 -9.42
N GLY A 15 -10.60 -8.63 -9.03
CA GLY A 15 -11.22 -9.96 -8.96
C GLY A 15 -12.29 -10.11 -7.88
N ASN A 16 -13.29 -10.97 -8.13
CA ASN A 16 -14.50 -11.23 -7.33
C ASN A 16 -14.24 -11.84 -5.92
N GLY A 17 -13.40 -11.21 -5.09
CA GLY A 17 -13.36 -11.50 -3.64
C GLY A 17 -12.01 -11.56 -2.93
N GLY A 18 -10.92 -11.01 -3.46
CA GLY A 18 -9.60 -11.27 -2.87
C GLY A 18 -9.06 -10.24 -1.89
N ASN A 19 -8.10 -9.46 -2.35
CA ASN A 19 -7.28 -8.61 -1.49
C ASN A 19 -7.22 -7.22 -2.14
N CYS A 20 -7.73 -6.20 -1.45
CA CYS A 20 -7.72 -4.84 -1.96
C CYS A 20 -6.60 -4.06 -1.28
N VAL A 21 -5.45 -3.96 -1.95
CA VAL A 21 -4.26 -3.31 -1.39
C VAL A 21 -4.03 -1.99 -2.11
N GLU A 22 -3.77 -0.95 -1.31
CA GLU A 22 -3.35 0.36 -1.79
C GLU A 22 -2.00 0.74 -1.18
N ALA A 23 -1.19 1.45 -1.97
CA ALA A 23 0.10 1.97 -1.51
C ALA A 23 0.27 3.44 -1.88
N ARG A 24 1.03 4.18 -1.05
CA ARG A 24 1.49 5.54 -1.36
C ARG A 24 2.89 5.78 -0.80
N PRO A 25 3.65 6.75 -1.33
CA PRO A 25 4.83 7.22 -0.64
C PRO A 25 4.45 8.00 0.62
N GLY A 26 5.19 7.78 1.71
CA GLY A 26 5.03 8.45 3.01
C GLY A 26 6.35 9.04 3.50
N ALA A 27 6.36 9.57 4.73
CA ALA A 27 7.60 10.06 5.34
C ALA A 27 8.55 8.88 5.61
N GLY A 28 9.69 8.85 4.90
CA GLY A 28 10.74 7.84 5.09
C GLY A 28 10.58 6.55 4.28
N GLY A 29 9.57 6.43 3.41
CA GLY A 29 9.40 5.24 2.58
C GLY A 29 8.01 5.11 1.96
N PHE A 30 7.40 3.94 2.10
CA PHE A 30 6.08 3.63 1.56
C PHE A 30 5.11 3.25 2.65
N GLN A 31 3.84 3.54 2.40
CA GLN A 31 2.72 3.15 3.24
C GLN A 31 1.85 2.20 2.44
N VAL A 32 1.44 1.10 3.06
CA VAL A 32 0.55 0.09 2.48
C VAL A 32 -0.64 -0.11 3.41
N ARG A 33 -1.84 -0.25 2.85
CA ARG A 33 -3.06 -0.52 3.61
C ARG A 33 -4.01 -1.45 2.86
N ASP A 34 -4.92 -2.07 3.58
CA ASP A 34 -6.09 -2.75 3.01
C ASP A 34 -7.19 -1.72 2.74
N SER A 35 -7.54 -1.50 1.49
CA SER A 35 -8.58 -0.53 1.12
C SER A 35 -9.99 -0.97 1.54
N LYS A 36 -10.21 -2.25 1.88
CA LYS A 36 -11.51 -2.74 2.38
C LYS A 36 -11.85 -2.20 3.76
N LEU A 37 -10.83 -1.91 4.56
CA LEU A 37 -10.99 -1.39 5.92
C LEU A 37 -11.16 0.14 5.95
N GLY A 38 -11.08 0.82 4.79
CA GLY A 38 -11.29 2.26 4.69
C GLY A 38 -10.36 3.05 5.63
N ASP A 39 -10.96 3.89 6.48
CA ASP A 39 -10.24 4.72 7.44
C ASP A 39 -9.78 3.94 8.68
N ASP A 40 -10.36 2.78 8.95
CA ASP A 40 -9.96 1.87 10.03
C ASP A 40 -8.75 1.00 9.66
N SER A 41 -8.28 1.11 8.41
CA SER A 41 -7.18 0.30 7.91
C SER A 41 -5.86 0.68 8.61
N PRO A 42 -5.15 -0.29 9.21
CA PRO A 42 -3.82 -0.02 9.73
C PRO A 42 -2.88 0.37 8.58
N ILE A 43 -2.10 1.43 8.81
CA ILE A 43 -1.10 1.90 7.84
C ILE A 43 0.23 1.25 8.16
N LEU A 44 0.64 0.29 7.34
CA LEU A 44 1.96 -0.32 7.43
C LEU A 44 3.00 0.59 6.76
N GLY A 45 3.91 1.14 7.55
CA GLY A 45 5.07 1.88 7.05
C GLY A 45 6.22 0.94 6.72
N LEU A 46 6.75 1.05 5.50
CA LEU A 46 7.83 0.22 4.98
C LEU A 46 8.99 1.10 4.53
N ALA A 47 10.22 0.68 4.84
CA ALA A 47 11.40 1.27 4.20
C ALA A 47 11.39 0.95 2.70
N VAL A 48 12.17 1.69 1.92
CA VAL A 48 12.24 1.50 0.46
C VAL A 48 12.62 0.06 0.09
N GLY A 49 13.65 -0.50 0.74
CA GLY A 49 14.11 -1.87 0.47
C GLY A 49 13.07 -2.95 0.83
N ASP A 50 12.29 -2.75 1.89
CA ASP A 50 11.22 -3.67 2.27
C ASP A 50 10.07 -3.62 1.28
N PHE A 51 9.72 -2.42 0.80
CA PHE A 51 8.69 -2.25 -0.23
C PHE A 51 9.12 -2.90 -1.56
N GLU A 52 10.38 -2.76 -1.95
CA GLU A 52 10.92 -3.48 -3.12
C GLU A 52 10.86 -5.00 -2.95
N SER A 53 11.20 -5.50 -1.77
CA SER A 53 11.14 -6.93 -1.44
C SER A 53 9.69 -7.45 -1.51
N LEU A 54 8.74 -6.68 -0.98
CA LEU A 54 7.30 -6.95 -1.11
C LEU A 54 6.87 -7.02 -2.57
N LEU A 55 7.27 -6.06 -3.41
CA LEU A 55 6.93 -6.05 -4.83
C LEU A 55 7.51 -7.24 -5.59
N ARG A 56 8.70 -7.72 -5.21
CA ARG A 56 9.31 -8.93 -5.79
C ARG A 56 8.54 -10.19 -5.39
N ALA A 57 8.15 -10.31 -4.12
CA ALA A 57 7.37 -11.44 -3.62
C ALA A 57 5.94 -11.48 -4.16
N ALA A 58 5.36 -10.31 -4.46
CA ALA A 58 3.99 -10.18 -4.96
C ALA A 58 3.85 -10.31 -6.49
N ARG A 59 4.94 -10.64 -7.22
CA ARG A 59 4.89 -10.95 -8.66
C ARG A 59 4.36 -12.34 -8.90
#